data_AF-A0AAE0IIB3-F1
#
_entry.id   AF-A0AAE0IIB3-F1
#
_cell.length_a   1.000
_cell.length_b   1.000
_cell.length_c   1.000
_cell.angle_alpha   90.00
_cell.angle_beta   90.00
_cell.angle_gamma   90.00
#
_symmetry.space_group_name_H-M   'P 1'
#
loop_
_entity.id
_entity.type
_entity.pdbx_description
1 polymer ?
#
loop_
_entity_poly.entity_id
_entity_poly.type
_entity_poly.pdbx_seq_one_letter_code
_entity_poly.pdbx_strand_id
1 'polypeptide(L)'
;MENEWSSIRQGFTVSDKSGKEVYVAEVDGLLRVASTEEPRIIVEVKPNVRRFSDSTYDKIRMQEATQMAAWITEYPYLATQPQGSANTQYRRLLISQDKHEIYVTVATFDDDHIKYIQHRGPVTSFLKLTEFGPFPVTDHKRMRFLGEFMLAMSIQGGFFF
;
A
#
# COMPACT_ATOMS: atom_id res chain seq x y z
N MET A 1 5.50 0.30 -19.93
CA MET A 1 5.33 -1.02 -19.29
C MET A 1 3.86 -1.20 -19.04
N GLU A 2 3.32 -2.38 -19.33
CA GLU A 2 1.89 -2.69 -19.12
C GLU A 2 1.67 -3.09 -17.65
N ASN A 3 0.62 -2.54 -17.03
CA ASN A 3 0.23 -2.89 -15.67
C ASN A 3 -0.96 -3.86 -15.73
N GLU A 4 -0.99 -4.82 -14.82
CA GLU A 4 -2.07 -5.79 -14.70
C GLU A 4 -2.60 -5.88 -13.28
N TRP A 5 -3.93 -6.01 -13.16
CA TRP A 5 -4.58 -6.35 -11.90
C TRP A 5 -4.56 -7.86 -11.71
N SER A 6 -4.19 -8.30 -10.52
CA SER A 6 -4.12 -9.71 -10.17
C SER A 6 -4.73 -9.96 -8.80
N SER A 7 -5.52 -11.03 -8.71
CA SER A 7 -6.03 -11.59 -7.45
C SER A 7 -5.09 -12.65 -6.86
N ILE A 8 -3.84 -12.73 -7.34
CA ILE A 8 -2.86 -13.64 -6.77
C ILE A 8 -2.43 -13.09 -5.41
N ARG A 9 -2.53 -13.93 -4.39
CA ARG A 9 -2.01 -13.62 -3.06
C ARG A 9 -0.49 -13.54 -3.11
N GLN A 10 0.06 -12.49 -2.53
CA GLN A 10 1.49 -12.27 -2.44
C GLN A 10 1.87 -11.92 -1.00
N GLY A 11 2.94 -12.54 -0.50
CA GLY A 11 3.55 -12.18 0.78
C GLY A 11 4.69 -11.18 0.58
N PHE A 12 4.78 -10.21 1.49
CA PHE A 12 5.96 -9.36 1.68
C PHE A 12 6.62 -9.70 3.00
N THR A 13 7.90 -10.01 2.97
CA THR A 13 8.71 -10.47 4.09
C THR A 13 9.49 -9.34 4.72
N VAL A 14 9.49 -9.29 6.05
CA VAL A 14 10.36 -8.43 6.85
C VAL A 14 11.33 -9.28 7.63
N SER A 15 12.61 -8.95 7.51
CA SER A 15 13.69 -9.61 8.23
C SER A 15 14.37 -8.67 9.22
N ASP A 16 15.00 -9.25 10.24
CA ASP A 16 15.85 -8.52 11.17
C ASP A 16 17.24 -8.26 10.56
N LYS A 17 18.12 -7.60 11.34
CA LYS A 17 19.50 -7.29 10.94
C LYS A 17 20.34 -8.53 10.57
N SER A 18 19.99 -9.71 11.09
CA SER A 18 20.66 -10.97 10.79
C SER A 18 20.13 -11.64 9.53
N GLY A 19 19.10 -11.06 8.89
CA GLY A 19 18.40 -11.65 7.75
C GLY A 19 17.35 -12.69 8.14
N LYS A 20 17.12 -12.92 9.44
CA LYS A 20 16.09 -13.83 9.91
C LYS A 20 14.72 -13.20 9.70
N GLU A 21 13.79 -13.96 9.13
CA GLU A 21 12.39 -13.56 8.98
C GLU A 21 11.78 -13.23 10.35
N VAL A 22 11.17 -12.05 10.42
CA VAL A 22 10.41 -11.54 11.57
C VAL A 22 8.92 -11.78 11.34
N TYR A 23 8.42 -11.40 10.15
CA TYR A 23 7.04 -11.66 9.74
C TYR A 23 6.87 -11.59 8.22
N VAL A 24 5.77 -12.17 7.73
CA VAL A 24 5.28 -12.04 6.36
C VAL A 24 3.91 -11.36 6.40
N ALA A 25 3.73 -10.33 5.58
CA ALA A 25 2.46 -9.66 5.37
C ALA A 25 1.88 -10.11 4.03
N GLU A 26 0.86 -10.97 4.09
CA GLU A 26 0.14 -11.44 2.90
C GLU A 26 -0.91 -10.43 2.47
N VAL A 27 -1.08 -10.28 1.15
CA VAL A 27 -2.13 -9.46 0.54
C VAL A 27 -3.07 -10.27 -0.35
N ASP A 28 -4.29 -9.79 -0.55
CA ASP A 28 -5.32 -10.48 -1.36
C ASP A 28 -5.17 -10.25 -2.88
N GLY A 29 -4.46 -9.19 -3.28
CA GLY A 29 -4.19 -8.91 -4.68
C GLY A 29 -3.31 -7.68 -4.90
N LEU A 30 -2.99 -7.41 -6.16
CA LEU A 30 -2.06 -6.35 -6.56
C LEU A 30 -2.46 -5.74 -7.92
N LEU A 31 -2.16 -4.45 -8.10
CA LEU A 31 -1.71 -3.96 -9.40
C LEU A 31 -0.21 -4.18 -9.47
N ARG A 32 0.30 -4.74 -10.57
CA ARG A 32 1.74 -4.94 -10.78
C ARG A 32 2.14 -4.67 -12.21
N VAL A 33 3.44 -4.52 -12.44
CA VAL A 33 4.00 -4.49 -13.80
C VAL A 33 3.98 -5.90 -14.38
N ALA A 34 3.32 -6.10 -15.51
CA ALA A 34 3.14 -7.43 -16.10
C ALA A 34 4.47 -8.14 -16.45
N SER A 35 5.50 -7.37 -16.86
CA SER A 35 6.78 -7.93 -17.29
C SER A 35 7.77 -8.24 -16.16
N THR A 36 7.66 -7.56 -15.01
CA THR A 36 8.62 -7.69 -13.90
C THR A 36 7.97 -8.15 -12.61
N GLU A 37 6.65 -8.24 -12.58
CA GLU A 37 5.82 -8.49 -11.40
C GLU A 37 6.01 -7.45 -10.28
N GLU A 38 6.68 -6.31 -10.57
CA GLU A 38 6.92 -5.25 -9.58
C GLU A 38 5.57 -4.71 -9.08
N PRO A 39 5.28 -4.79 -7.77
CA PRO A 39 4.03 -4.33 -7.19
C PRO A 39 3.89 -2.81 -7.33
N ARG A 40 2.67 -2.36 -7.64
CA ARG A 40 2.30 -0.94 -7.81
C ARG A 40 1.21 -0.47 -6.85
N ILE A 41 0.25 -1.35 -6.52
CA ILE A 41 -0.87 -1.08 -5.61
C ILE A 41 -1.22 -2.37 -4.88
N ILE A 42 -1.48 -2.30 -3.57
CA ILE A 42 -2.03 -3.41 -2.78
C ILE A 42 -3.56 -3.41 -2.87
N VAL A 43 -4.15 -4.60 -2.98
CA VAL A 43 -5.60 -4.82 -2.87
C VAL A 43 -5.89 -5.74 -1.67
N GLU A 44 -6.86 -5.33 -0.86
CA GLU A 44 -7.27 -6.03 0.36
C GLU A 44 -8.79 -6.22 0.44
N VAL A 45 -9.24 -7.33 1.00
CA VAL A 45 -10.66 -7.55 1.29
C VAL A 45 -10.86 -7.91 2.77
N LYS A 46 -11.82 -7.26 3.42
CA LYS A 46 -12.22 -7.55 4.81
C LYS A 46 -13.72 -7.89 4.87
N PRO A 47 -14.10 -8.92 5.65
CA PRO A 47 -15.50 -9.35 5.74
C PRO A 47 -16.39 -8.40 6.55
N ASN A 48 -15.79 -7.53 7.37
CA ASN A 48 -16.50 -6.63 8.27
C ASN A 48 -16.47 -5.19 7.76
N VAL A 49 -17.44 -4.39 8.21
CA VAL A 49 -17.41 -2.93 8.06
C VAL A 49 -16.26 -2.36 8.89
N ARG A 50 -15.47 -1.46 8.31
CA ARG A 50 -14.24 -0.90 8.91
C ARG A 50 -14.46 -0.39 10.33
N ARG A 51 -15.51 0.41 10.50
CA ARG A 51 -15.86 1.10 11.76
C ARG A 51 -16.92 0.36 12.57
N PHE A 52 -16.99 -0.96 12.46
CA PHE A 52 -17.92 -1.77 13.25
C PHE A 52 -17.66 -1.68 14.77
N SER A 53 -16.39 -1.63 15.16
CA SER A 53 -15.94 -1.36 16.53
C SER A 53 -14.52 -0.77 16.52
N ASP A 54 -14.11 -0.10 17.60
CA ASP A 54 -12.74 0.42 17.71
C ASP A 54 -11.69 -0.70 17.58
N SER A 55 -11.95 -1.87 18.19
CA SER A 55 -11.06 -3.03 18.07
C SER A 55 -10.95 -3.55 16.64
N THR A 56 -12.05 -3.56 15.88
CA THR A 56 -12.04 -3.93 14.45
C THR A 56 -11.23 -2.92 13.65
N TYR A 57 -11.45 -1.63 13.90
CA TYR A 57 -10.78 -0.54 13.21
C TYR A 57 -9.26 -0.58 13.44
N ASP A 58 -8.83 -0.74 14.70
CA ASP A 58 -7.41 -0.80 15.05
C ASP A 58 -6.72 -2.02 14.45
N LYS A 59 -7.37 -3.19 14.42
CA LYS A 59 -6.83 -4.40 13.79
C LYS A 59 -6.63 -4.21 12.29
N ILE A 60 -7.60 -3.61 11.60
CA ILE A 60 -7.49 -3.33 10.16
C ILE A 60 -6.34 -2.36 9.90
N ARG A 61 -6.24 -1.25 10.65
CA ARG A 61 -5.16 -0.28 10.49
C ARG A 61 -3.79 -0.87 10.79
N MET A 62 -3.69 -1.71 11.83
CA MET A 62 -2.45 -2.41 12.16
C MET A 62 -2.03 -3.35 11.02
N GLN A 63 -2.98 -4.09 10.44
CA GLN A 63 -2.71 -4.97 9.31
C GLN A 63 -2.25 -4.18 8.07
N GLU A 64 -2.98 -3.15 7.67
CA GLU A 64 -2.64 -2.32 6.50
C GLU A 64 -1.29 -1.62 6.66
N ALA A 65 -0.97 -1.13 7.87
CA ALA A 65 0.33 -0.55 8.18
C ALA A 65 1.46 -1.57 8.08
N THR A 66 1.22 -2.80 8.54
CA THR A 66 2.17 -3.91 8.46
C THR A 66 2.43 -4.33 7.01
N GLN A 67 1.39 -4.41 6.19
CA GLN A 67 1.52 -4.69 4.74
C GLN A 67 2.30 -3.60 4.01
N MET A 68 2.03 -2.33 4.31
CA MET A 68 2.78 -1.21 3.73
C MET A 68 4.25 -1.21 4.17
N ALA A 69 4.51 -1.45 5.45
CA ALA A 69 5.87 -1.54 6.00
C ALA A 69 6.66 -2.69 5.35
N ALA A 70 6.04 -3.87 5.21
CA ALA A 70 6.68 -5.02 4.57
C ALA A 70 6.97 -4.77 3.09
N TRP A 71 6.00 -4.22 2.36
CA TRP A 71 6.20 -3.85 0.97
C TRP A 71 7.33 -2.81 0.82
N ILE A 72 7.42 -1.82 1.71
CA ILE A 72 8.52 -0.83 1.71
C ILE A 72 9.87 -1.49 1.99
N THR A 73 9.89 -2.49 2.87
CA THR A 73 11.13 -3.20 3.20
C THR A 73 11.70 -3.94 1.99
N GLU A 74 10.87 -4.69 1.27
CA GLU A 74 11.29 -5.48 0.11
C GLU A 74 11.55 -4.63 -1.14
N TYR A 75 10.70 -3.63 -1.39
CA TYR A 75 10.75 -2.78 -2.59
C TYR A 75 10.99 -1.33 -2.19
N PRO A 76 12.11 -0.95 -1.57
CA PRO A 76 12.31 0.40 -0.98
C PRO A 76 12.07 1.54 -1.96
N TYR A 77 12.52 1.35 -3.20
CA TYR A 77 12.30 2.27 -4.30
C TYR A 77 11.63 1.51 -5.43
N LEU A 78 10.62 2.12 -6.04
CA LEU A 78 10.05 1.61 -7.29
C LEU A 78 10.86 2.15 -8.47
N ALA A 79 10.98 1.36 -9.55
CA ALA A 79 11.80 1.71 -10.72
C ALA A 79 11.46 3.08 -11.36
N THR A 80 10.27 3.58 -11.07
CA THR A 80 9.70 4.80 -11.63
C THR A 80 9.86 6.03 -10.73
N GLN A 81 10.38 5.88 -9.52
CA GLN A 81 10.51 6.97 -8.56
C GLN A 81 11.89 7.63 -8.67
N PRO A 82 11.96 8.98 -8.72
CA PRO A 82 13.24 9.67 -8.69
C PRO A 82 13.94 9.40 -7.36
N GLN A 83 15.22 9.01 -7.41
CA GLN A 83 16.03 8.74 -6.24
C GLN A 83 17.01 9.90 -5.99
N GLY A 84 17.31 10.16 -4.71
CA GLY A 84 18.47 10.97 -4.34
C GLY A 84 18.30 12.50 -4.36
N SER A 85 17.07 13.02 -4.41
CA SER A 85 16.83 14.44 -4.11
C SER A 85 16.58 14.64 -2.61
N ALA A 86 17.18 15.67 -2.01
CA ALA A 86 16.92 16.00 -0.61
C ALA A 86 15.42 16.25 -0.41
N ASN A 87 14.80 15.59 0.57
CA ASN A 87 13.36 15.60 0.87
C ASN A 87 12.45 14.93 -0.18
N THR A 88 12.93 13.94 -0.94
CA THR A 88 12.04 13.14 -1.79
C THR A 88 11.00 12.42 -0.93
N GLN A 89 9.72 12.65 -1.21
CA GLN A 89 8.64 11.86 -0.64
C GLN A 89 8.22 10.78 -1.62
N TYR A 90 8.05 9.58 -1.09
CA TYR A 90 7.55 8.41 -1.80
C TYR A 90 6.11 8.14 -1.39
N ARG A 91 5.31 7.66 -2.34
CA ARG A 91 3.91 7.31 -2.11
C ARG A 91 3.59 5.92 -2.59
N ARG A 92 2.72 5.23 -1.84
CA ARG A 92 2.15 3.93 -2.20
C ARG A 92 0.66 3.90 -1.93
N LEU A 93 -0.03 3.04 -2.65
CA LEU A 93 -1.48 2.87 -2.57
C LEU A 93 -1.86 1.48 -2.07
N LEU A 94 -2.84 1.47 -1.19
CA LEU A 94 -3.61 0.30 -0.82
C LEU A 94 -5.09 0.62 -1.05
N ILE A 95 -5.78 -0.29 -1.74
CA ILE A 95 -7.22 -0.23 -1.94
C ILE A 95 -7.82 -1.39 -1.17
N SER A 96 -8.72 -1.09 -0.24
CA SER A 96 -9.35 -2.10 0.61
C SER A 96 -10.86 -2.06 0.45
N GLN A 97 -11.48 -3.23 0.31
CA GLN A 97 -12.92 -3.39 0.37
C GLN A 97 -13.32 -4.04 1.70
N ASP A 98 -14.05 -3.28 2.51
CA ASP A 98 -14.55 -3.66 3.82
C ASP A 98 -16.06 -3.85 3.71
N LYS A 99 -16.48 -5.09 3.41
CA LYS A 99 -17.88 -5.43 3.07
C LYS A 99 -18.41 -4.59 1.88
N HIS A 100 -19.15 -3.53 2.17
CA HIS A 100 -19.85 -2.69 1.18
C HIS A 100 -19.24 -1.28 1.07
N GLU A 101 -18.08 -1.08 1.68
CA GLU A 101 -17.33 0.17 1.69
C GLU A 101 -15.95 -0.08 1.10
N ILE A 102 -15.52 0.78 0.18
CA ILE A 102 -14.14 0.79 -0.32
C ILE A 102 -13.39 1.95 0.32
N TYR A 103 -12.13 1.74 0.63
CA TYR A 103 -11.21 2.74 1.14
C TYR A 103 -9.96 2.79 0.26
N VAL A 104 -9.39 3.99 0.13
CA VAL A 104 -8.11 4.22 -0.54
C VAL A 104 -7.15 4.77 0.50
N THR A 105 -6.08 4.04 0.77
CA THR A 105 -5.05 4.43 1.74
C THR A 105 -3.78 4.82 1.01
N VAL A 106 -3.33 6.06 1.24
CA VAL A 106 -2.08 6.62 0.71
C VAL A 106 -1.01 6.55 1.79
N ALA A 107 -0.02 5.70 1.57
CA ALA A 107 1.21 5.64 2.36
C ALA A 107 2.19 6.68 1.86
N THR A 108 2.66 7.59 2.73
CA THR A 108 3.70 8.58 2.44
C THR A 108 4.89 8.37 3.37
N PHE A 109 6.09 8.33 2.80
CA PHE A 109 7.35 8.09 3.51
C PHE A 109 8.51 8.74 2.75
N ASP A 110 9.72 8.70 3.30
CA ASP A 110 10.92 9.30 2.71
C ASP A 110 12.14 8.37 2.87
N ASP A 111 13.31 8.82 2.40
CA ASP A 111 14.57 8.08 2.50
C ASP A 111 14.95 7.73 3.94
N ASP A 112 14.61 8.57 4.90
CA ASP A 112 14.93 8.37 6.30
C ASP A 112 14.10 7.22 6.89
N HIS A 113 12.84 7.10 6.47
CA HIS A 113 12.00 5.99 6.84
C HIS A 113 12.53 4.68 6.23
N ILE A 114 12.98 4.72 4.97
CA ILE A 114 13.59 3.55 4.30
C ILE A 114 14.86 3.11 5.03
N LYS A 115 15.73 4.04 5.43
CA LYS A 115 16.94 3.73 6.21
C LYS A 115 16.57 3.09 7.55
N TYR A 116 15.56 3.62 8.24
CA TYR A 116 15.10 3.07 9.50
C TYR A 116 14.57 1.63 9.35
N ILE A 117 13.61 1.42 8.43
CA ILE A 117 12.94 0.12 8.29
C ILE A 117 13.88 -0.99 7.81
N GLN A 118 14.94 -0.63 7.08
CA GLN A 118 16.00 -1.55 6.67
C GLN A 118 17.16 -1.65 7.67
N HIS A 119 16.98 -1.12 8.89
CA HIS A 119 17.96 -1.18 9.97
C HIS A 119 19.30 -0.46 9.70
N ARG A 120 19.31 0.49 8.76
CA ARG A 120 20.50 1.25 8.31
C ARG A 120 20.68 2.60 9.00
N GLY A 121 19.74 3.04 9.83
CA GLY A 121 19.80 4.34 10.49
C GLY A 121 18.86 4.48 11.68
N PRO A 122 18.99 5.59 12.44
CA PRO A 122 18.05 5.92 13.52
C PRO A 122 16.67 6.26 12.96
N VAL A 123 15.66 6.25 13.83
CA VAL A 123 14.31 6.72 13.47
C VAL A 123 14.33 8.24 13.39
N THR A 124 14.30 8.79 12.17
CA THR A 124 14.18 10.26 11.96
C THR A 124 12.89 10.66 11.25
N SER A 125 12.17 9.70 10.65
CA SER A 125 10.86 9.91 10.04
C SER A 125 9.99 8.64 10.14
N PHE A 126 8.68 8.81 10.02
CA PHE A 126 7.69 7.75 10.12
C PHE A 126 6.84 7.64 8.86
N LEU A 127 6.43 6.42 8.53
CA LEU A 127 5.37 6.14 7.56
C LEU A 127 4.06 6.81 8.02
N LYS A 128 3.47 7.62 7.14
CA LYS A 128 2.15 8.20 7.33
C LYS A 128 1.14 7.54 6.40
N LEU A 129 0.05 7.02 6.97
CA LEU A 129 -1.09 6.50 6.21
C LEU A 129 -2.22 7.51 6.22
N THR A 130 -2.69 7.92 5.04
CA THR A 130 -3.86 8.80 4.88
C THR A 130 -4.98 8.00 4.21
N GLU A 131 -6.06 7.79 4.94
CA GLU A 131 -7.23 7.04 4.49
C GLU A 131 -8.27 7.97 3.84
N PHE A 132 -8.81 7.57 2.71
CA PHE A 132 -9.91 8.23 2.01
C PHE A 132 -11.09 7.26 1.85
N GLY A 133 -12.29 7.74 2.11
CA GLY A 133 -13.52 6.96 2.07
C GLY A 133 -14.45 7.27 3.26
N PRO A 134 -15.47 6.44 3.50
CA PRO A 134 -15.84 5.28 2.69
C PRO A 134 -16.35 5.70 1.30
N PHE A 135 -16.11 4.84 0.31
CA PHE A 135 -16.81 4.82 -0.98
C PHE A 135 -17.82 3.66 -0.94
N PRO A 136 -19.10 3.92 -0.64
CA PRO A 136 -20.12 2.86 -0.63
C PRO A 136 -20.34 2.29 -2.02
N VAL A 137 -20.33 0.96 -2.15
CA VAL A 137 -20.52 0.28 -3.43
C VAL A 137 -21.92 0.48 -4.03
N THR A 138 -22.87 0.92 -3.21
CA THR A 138 -24.25 1.21 -3.60
C THR A 138 -24.45 2.63 -4.13
N ASP A 139 -23.46 3.52 -3.98
CA ASP A 139 -23.53 4.89 -4.48
C ASP A 139 -22.85 5.00 -5.87
N HIS A 140 -23.68 5.09 -6.91
CA HIS A 140 -23.19 5.15 -8.30
C HIS A 140 -22.28 6.34 -8.59
N LYS A 141 -22.47 7.49 -7.94
CA LYS A 141 -21.64 8.68 -8.20
C LYS A 141 -20.26 8.50 -7.59
N ARG A 142 -20.22 7.96 -6.36
CA ARG A 142 -18.95 7.64 -5.68
C ARG A 142 -18.19 6.53 -6.38
N MET A 143 -18.89 5.49 -6.84
CA MET A 143 -18.27 4.39 -7.60
C MET A 143 -17.76 4.82 -8.97
N ARG A 144 -18.46 5.75 -9.65
CA ARG A 144 -17.95 6.35 -10.88
C ARG A 144 -16.63 7.08 -10.64
N PHE A 145 -16.59 7.96 -9.64
CA PHE A 145 -15.37 8.68 -9.27
C PHE A 145 -14.22 7.72 -8.91
N LEU A 146 -14.51 6.69 -8.10
CA LEU A 146 -13.53 5.70 -7.72
C LEU A 146 -13.02 4.90 -8.94
N GLY A 147 -13.91 4.52 -9.86
CA GLY A 147 -13.53 3.83 -11.10
C GLY A 147 -12.63 4.68 -12.00
N GLU A 148 -12.95 5.98 -12.16
CA GLU A 148 -12.12 6.95 -12.89
C GLU A 148 -10.74 7.10 -12.21
N PHE A 149 -10.70 7.19 -10.88
CA PHE A 149 -9.46 7.20 -10.11
C PHE A 149 -8.63 5.92 -10.31
N MET A 150 -9.24 4.74 -10.15
CA MET A 150 -8.55 3.46 -10.32
C MET A 150 -7.98 3.31 -11.73
N LEU A 151 -8.74 3.70 -12.76
CA LEU A 151 -8.27 3.69 -14.15
C LEU A 151 -7.04 4.60 -14.33
N ALA A 152 -7.08 5.81 -13.78
CA ALA A 152 -5.93 6.72 -13.83
C ALA A 152 -4.70 6.09 -13.15
N MET A 153 -4.88 5.49 -11.96
CA MET A 153 -3.78 4.82 -11.26
C MET A 153 -3.24 3.60 -12.01
N SER A 154 -4.09 2.84 -12.71
CA SER A 154 -3.67 1.71 -13.56
C SER A 154 -2.83 2.16 -14.76
N ILE A 155 -3.19 3.29 -15.39
CA ILE A 155 -2.46 3.84 -16.53
C ILE A 155 -1.11 4.40 -16.08
N GLN A 156 -1.10 5.16 -14.98
CA GLN A 156 0.14 5.73 -14.45
C GLN A 156 1.05 4.63 -13.90
N GLY A 157 0.49 3.63 -13.22
CA GLY A 157 1.22 2.60 -12.48
C GLY A 157 1.47 2.96 -11.02
N GLY A 158 0.57 3.71 -10.38
CA GLY A 158 0.73 4.20 -9.00
C GLY A 158 0.91 5.73 -8.90
N PHE A 159 1.38 6.24 -7.76
CA PHE A 159 1.62 7.67 -7.56
C PHE A 159 3.06 8.06 -7.96
N PHE A 160 3.21 9.17 -8.70
CA PHE A 160 4.48 9.66 -9.25
C PHE A 160 4.83 11.11 -8.88
N PHE A 161 4.25 11.67 -7.82
CA PHE A 161 4.42 13.06 -7.42
C PHE A 161 4.62 13.24 -5.92
#